data_AF-A0A2T4UUK2-F1
#
_entry.id   AF-A0A2T4UUK2-F1
#
_cell.length_a   1.000
_cell.length_b   1.000
_cell.length_c   1.000
_cell.angle_alpha   90.00
_cell.angle_beta   90.00
_cell.angle_gamma   90.00
#
_symmetry.space_group_name_H-M   'P 1'
#
loop_
_entity.id
_entity.type
_entity.pdbx_description
1 polymer ?
#
loop_
_entity_poly.entity_id
_entity_poly.type
_entity_poly.pdbx_seq_one_letter_code
_entity_poly.pdbx_strand_id
1 'polypeptide(L)' 'MATKVTLVDDLDGLLAPDGSTVRFSIDDDVYEIDLSPKNRQKLRAALRPYVDASRRARYTTIGLPRVERKRPRV' A
#
# COMPACT_ATOMS: atom_id res chain seq x y z
N MET A 1 -33.41 4.30 -6.31
CA MET A 1 -32.26 4.64 -7.17
C MET A 1 -31.08 3.79 -6.70
N ALA A 2 -30.42 3.04 -7.59
CA ALA A 2 -29.24 2.26 -7.24
C ALA A 2 -27.98 3.01 -7.68
N THR A 3 -27.11 3.36 -6.74
CA THR A 3 -25.86 4.07 -7.00
C THR A 3 -24.78 3.03 -7.29
N LYS A 4 -24.28 2.97 -8.53
CA LYS A 4 -23.16 2.10 -8.89
C LYS A 4 -21.85 2.84 -8.61
N VAL A 5 -21.12 2.43 -7.58
CA VAL A 5 -19.77 2.93 -7.31
C VAL A 5 -18.81 2.16 -8.22
N THR A 6 -18.10 2.88 -9.08
CA THR A 6 -17.05 2.33 -9.94
C THR A 6 -15.75 3.02 -9.63
N LEU A 7 -14.70 2.23 -9.39
CA LEU A 7 -13.34 2.72 -9.21
C LEU A 7 -12.75 3.09 -10.58
N VAL A 8 -11.99 4.19 -10.60
CA VAL A 8 -11.27 4.71 -11.76
C VAL A 8 -9.79 4.56 -11.46
N ASP A 9 -9.01 4.11 -12.44
CA ASP A 9 -7.56 4.00 -12.34
C ASP A 9 -6.94 5.40 -12.47
N ASP A 10 -6.17 5.83 -11.48
CA ASP A 10 -5.59 7.17 -11.42
C ASP A 10 -4.50 7.40 -12.49
N LEU A 11 -3.92 6.33 -13.05
CA LEU A 11 -2.80 6.44 -14.00
C LEU A 11 -3.28 6.68 -15.44
N ASP A 12 -4.39 6.06 -15.83
CA ASP A 12 -4.93 6.16 -17.19
C ASP A 12 -6.35 6.72 -17.27
N GLY A 13 -7.01 6.96 -16.12
CA GLY A 13 -8.36 7.51 -16.03
C GLY A 13 -9.45 6.53 -16.47
N LEU A 14 -9.11 5.26 -16.68
CA LEU A 14 -10.07 4.25 -17.15
C LEU A 14 -10.82 3.60 -15.99
N LEU A 15 -12.05 3.16 -16.27
CA LEU A 15 -12.83 2.38 -15.31
C LEU A 15 -12.10 1.07 -14.98
N ALA A 16 -11.89 0.86 -13.68
CA ALA A 16 -11.25 -0.33 -13.13
C ALA A 16 -12.16 -0.95 -12.05
N PRO A 17 -13.19 -1.73 -12.45
CA PRO A 17 -14.11 -2.35 -11.50
C PRO A 17 -13.42 -3.25 -10.46
N ASP A 18 -12.33 -3.91 -10.87
CA ASP A 18 -11.48 -4.78 -10.04
C ASP A 18 -10.19 -4.08 -9.59
N GLY A 19 -10.15 -2.75 -9.72
CA GLY A 19 -9.05 -1.95 -9.24
C GLY A 19 -9.00 -1.93 -7.72
N SER A 20 -7.85 -1.53 -7.19
CA SER A 20 -7.70 -1.32 -5.76
C SER A 20 -6.63 -0.27 -5.51
N THR A 21 -6.74 0.36 -4.35
CA THR A 21 -5.72 1.26 -3.83
C THR A 21 -4.43 0.49 -3.55
N VAL A 22 -3.31 1.06 -3.97
CA VAL A 22 -1.96 0.59 -3.68
C VAL A 22 -1.27 1.66 -2.88
N ARG A 23 -0.79 1.29 -1.69
CA ARG A 23 0.06 2.15 -0.87
C ARG A 23 1.53 1.87 -1.14
N PHE A 24 2.30 2.91 -1.39
CA PHE A 24 3.75 2.84 -1.57
C PHE A 24 4.42 4.08 -0.99
N SER A 25 5.73 4.08 -0.94
CA SER A 25 6.50 5.18 -0.36
C SER A 25 7.79 5.39 -1.14
N ILE A 26 8.19 6.65 -1.28
CA ILE A 26 9.45 7.10 -1.86
C ILE A 26 10.04 8.06 -0.84
N ASP A 27 11.26 7.78 -0.40
CA ASP A 27 11.88 8.46 0.74
C ASP A 27 10.98 8.40 1.99
N ASP A 28 10.62 9.54 2.56
CA ASP A 28 9.75 9.64 3.74
C ASP A 28 8.27 9.88 3.39
N ASP A 29 7.96 10.09 2.11
CA ASP A 29 6.60 10.39 1.65
C ASP A 29 5.82 9.10 1.36
N VAL A 30 4.57 9.07 1.82
CA VAL A 30 3.63 7.97 1.64
C VAL A 30 2.56 8.35 0.64
N TYR A 31 2.40 7.52 -0.39
CA TYR A 31 1.45 7.72 -1.47
C TYR A 31 0.43 6.58 -1.54
N GLU A 32 -0.76 6.93 -2.00
CA GLU A 32 -1.82 5.98 -2.34
C GLU A 32 -2.28 6.26 -3.77
N ILE A 33 -2.55 5.20 -4.52
CA ILE A 33 -3.00 5.29 -5.92
C ILE A 33 -3.98 4.16 -6.22
N ASP A 34 -5.11 4.48 -6.84
CA ASP A 34 -6.10 3.51 -7.29
C ASP A 34 -5.70 2.96 -8.66
N LEU A 35 -5.45 1.65 -8.73
CA LEU A 35 -4.95 1.00 -9.94
C LEU A 35 -5.74 -0.25 -10.33
N SER A 36 -5.99 -0.37 -11.62
CA SER A 36 -6.39 -1.60 -12.30
C SER A 36 -5.38 -2.74 -12.01
N PRO A 37 -5.81 -4.01 -12.12
CA PRO A 37 -4.91 -5.15 -11.91
C PRO A 37 -3.64 -5.10 -12.78
N LYS A 38 -3.78 -4.62 -14.02
CA LYS A 38 -2.68 -4.48 -14.98
C LYS A 38 -1.68 -3.41 -14.53
N ASN A 39 -2.12 -2.20 -14.20
CA ASN A 39 -1.22 -1.12 -13.80
C ASN A 39 -0.59 -1.39 -12.42
N ARG A 40 -1.32 -2.02 -11.52
CA ARG A 40 -0.78 -2.53 -10.24
C ARG A 40 0.35 -3.52 -10.44
N GLN A 41 0.21 -4.45 -11.40
CA GLN A 41 1.28 -5.39 -11.72
C GLN A 41 2.49 -4.68 -12.33
N LYS A 42 2.28 -3.68 -13.20
CA LYS A 42 3.37 -2.85 -13.74
C LYS A 42 4.14 -2.13 -12.63
N LEU A 43 3.45 -1.50 -11.69
CA LEU A 43 4.08 -0.82 -10.55
C LEU A 43 4.95 -1.80 -9.74
N ARG A 44 4.41 -2.97 -9.41
CA ARG A 44 5.16 -4.01 -8.68
C ARG A 44 6.37 -4.52 -9.48
N ALA A 45 6.25 -4.67 -10.79
CA ALA A 45 7.34 -5.11 -11.64
C ALA A 45 8.45 -4.05 -11.73
N ALA A 46 8.09 -2.77 -11.85
CA ALA A 46 9.04 -1.66 -11.88
C ALA A 46 9.83 -1.53 -10.57
N LEU A 47 9.19 -1.78 -9.42
CA LEU A 47 9.84 -1.73 -8.11
C LEU A 47 10.65 -2.99 -7.77
N ARG A 48 10.41 -4.11 -8.45
CA ARG A 48 10.99 -5.42 -8.12
C ARG A 48 12.52 -5.43 -8.01
N PRO A 49 13.30 -4.84 -8.95
CA PRO A 49 14.76 -4.86 -8.87
C PRO A 49 15.30 -4.20 -7.59
N TYR A 50 14.64 -3.13 -7.14
CA TYR A 50 15.01 -2.41 -5.92
C TYR A 50 14.62 -3.20 -4.68
N VAL A 51 13.43 -3.81 -4.68
CA VAL A 51 12.97 -4.66 -3.57
C VAL A 51 13.91 -5.86 -3.38
N ASP A 52 14.28 -6.53 -4.47
CA ASP A 52 15.12 -7.73 -4.43
C ASP A 52 16.56 -7.43 -3.96
N ALA A 53 17.10 -6.26 -4.32
CA ALA A 53 18.41 -5.81 -3.87
C ALA A 53 18.40 -5.20 -2.45
N SER A 54 17.21 -4.90 -1.91
CA SER A 54 17.06 -4.23 -0.61
C SER A 54 16.99 -5.21 0.55
N ARG A 55 17.31 -4.70 1.74
CA ARG A 55 16.92 -5.34 3.01
C ARG A 55 15.65 -4.69 3.52
N ARG A 56 14.80 -5.46 4.22
CA ARG A 56 13.67 -4.86 4.94
C ARG A 56 14.19 -3.82 5.93
N ALA A 57 13.74 -2.58 5.76
CA ALA A 57 13.92 -1.56 6.78
C ALA A 57 13.21 -2.05 8.05
N ARG A 58 13.87 -1.89 9.21
CA ARG A 58 13.15 -2.03 10.47
C ARG A 58 12.24 -0.82 10.53
N TYR A 59 10.93 -1.03 10.55
CA TYR A 59 10.03 0.02 10.99
C TYR A 59 10.47 0.34 12.43
N THR A 60 11.18 1.45 12.62
CA THR A 60 11.11 2.14 13.90
C THR A 60 9.65 2.53 13.98
N THR A 61 8.86 1.72 14.69
CA THR A 61 7.55 2.17 15.15
C THR A 61 7.82 3.52 15.78
N ILE A 62 7.43 4.60 15.11
CA ILE A 62 7.42 5.96 15.68
C ILE A 62 6.79 5.76 17.04
N GLY A 63 7.57 6.01 18.10
CA GLY A 63 7.43 5.40 19.42
C GLY A 63 6.04 5.45 20.02
N LEU A 64 5.15 4.56 19.60
CA LEU A 64 4.00 4.20 20.41
C LEU A 64 4.60 3.42 21.58
N PRO A 65 4.46 3.91 22.82
CA PRO A 65 4.89 3.16 23.97
C PRO A 65 4.20 1.81 23.85
N ARG A 66 5.00 0.73 23.75
CA ARG A 66 4.50 -0.62 23.90
C ARG A 66 3.77 -0.62 25.23
N VAL A 67 2.45 -0.52 25.21
CA VAL A 67 1.61 -0.66 26.39
C VAL A 67 1.95 -2.05 26.89
N GLU A 68 2.79 -2.09 27.91
CA GLU A 68 3.23 -3.29 28.56
C GLU A 68 1.99 -3.88 29.20
N ARG A 69 1.29 -4.74 28.45
CA ARG A 69 0.23 -5.57 28.99
C ARG A 69 0.88 -6.47 30.02
N LYS A 70 0.93 -5.99 31.28
CA LYS A 70 1.28 -6.80 32.44
C LYS A 70 0.45 -8.07 32.34
N ARG A 71 1.10 -9.20 32.07
CA ARG A 71 0.45 -10.50 32.21
C ARG A 71 0.17 -10.68 33.69
N PRO A 72 -1.08 -10.94 34.12
CA PRO A 72 -1.32 -11.34 35.50
C PRO A 72 -0.55 -12.65 35.72
N ARG A 73 0.30 -12.67 36.75
CA ARG A 73 0.89 -13.91 37.24
C ARG A 73 -0.25 -14.71 37.88
N VAL A 74 -0.51 -15.90 37.35
CA VAL A 74 -1.28 -16.96 38.00
C VAL A 74 -0.30 -18.04 38.43
#